data_AF-A0A4R5AXR9-F1
#
_entry.id   AF-A0A4R5AXR9-F1
#
_cell.length_a   1.000
_cell.length_b   1.000
_cell.length_c   1.000
_cell.angle_alpha   90.00
_cell.angle_beta   90.00
_cell.angle_gamma   90.00
#
_symmetry.space_group_name_H-M   'P 1'
#
loop_
_entity.id
_entity.type
_entity.pdbx_description
1 polymer ?
#
loop_
_entity_poly.entity_id
_entity_poly.type
_entity_poly.pdbx_seq_one_letter_code
_entity_poly.pdbx_strand_id
1 'polypeptide(L)'
;MKKLRIICMIGLVGLLCISPVFGQSKAKKNKIIADSNLAKAEFIEKDALMKELFENAYGYVIFPNVGKGGFGIGGAAGNGTVYEKYKVVGMAKLTQVSIGFQAGAQVYREVIFFESKKDLDRFKESRFEFSAQASAVAVTAGASANVKYTDGVMVFTMLKGGLMYEAAIGGQKFKFNRF
;
A
#
# COMPACT_ATOMS: atom_id res chain seq x y z
N MET A 1 -64.22 31.35 2.38
CA MET A 1 -64.11 30.38 3.49
C MET A 1 -62.62 30.20 3.83
N LYS A 2 -62.28 30.40 5.12
CA LYS A 2 -61.01 30.17 5.82
C LYS A 2 -59.75 30.91 5.32
N LYS A 3 -59.58 32.09 5.93
CA LYS A 3 -58.32 32.82 6.15
C LYS A 3 -57.46 32.13 7.25
N LEU A 4 -56.27 32.70 7.50
CA LEU A 4 -55.46 32.67 8.75
C LEU A 4 -54.69 31.33 8.98
N ARG A 5 -53.41 31.26 9.41
CA ARG A 5 -52.54 32.22 10.12
C ARG A 5 -51.17 31.59 10.47
N ILE A 6 -50.15 32.46 10.63
CA ILE A 6 -49.08 32.45 11.67
C ILE A 6 -48.00 31.35 11.56
N ILE A 7 -46.75 31.68 11.21
CA ILE A 7 -45.70 32.39 12.00
C ILE A 7 -44.92 31.44 12.92
N CYS A 8 -43.61 31.46 12.74
CA CYS A 8 -42.53 31.14 13.68
C CYS A 8 -42.61 29.84 14.50
N MET A 9 -41.75 28.89 14.14
CA MET A 9 -40.94 28.22 15.15
C MET A 9 -39.46 28.30 14.74
N ILE A 10 -38.90 29.49 14.96
CA ILE A 10 -37.46 29.66 15.17
C ILE A 10 -37.12 28.95 16.48
N GLY A 11 -36.06 28.14 16.45
CA GLY A 11 -35.34 27.71 17.63
C GLY A 11 -35.32 26.19 17.81
N LEU A 12 -34.17 25.57 17.56
CA LEU A 12 -33.26 25.16 18.62
C LEU A 12 -32.04 24.43 18.01
N VAL A 13 -30.88 25.11 18.03
CA VAL A 13 -29.53 24.53 18.19
C VAL A 13 -29.08 23.54 17.09
N GLY A 14 -28.24 23.89 16.13
CA GLY A 14 -27.01 24.66 16.35
C GLY A 14 -25.94 23.89 17.14
N LEU A 15 -25.81 22.57 16.98
CA LEU A 15 -24.60 21.83 17.37
C LEU A 15 -24.51 20.44 16.71
N LEU A 16 -24.25 20.38 15.41
CA LEU A 16 -23.80 19.13 14.79
C LEU A 16 -22.28 19.19 14.62
N CYS A 17 -21.62 18.74 15.69
CA CYS A 17 -20.25 18.25 15.78
C CYS A 17 -19.34 18.59 14.59
N ILE A 18 -18.72 19.77 14.64
CA ILE A 18 -17.42 20.01 14.01
C ILE A 18 -16.39 19.20 14.80
N SER A 19 -16.44 17.87 14.69
CA SER A 19 -15.37 17.03 15.18
C SER A 19 -14.11 17.36 14.37
N PRO A 20 -12.91 17.37 14.99
CA PRO A 20 -11.70 17.72 14.27
C PRO A 20 -11.40 16.61 13.25
N VAL A 21 -11.65 16.90 11.98
CA VAL A 21 -11.23 16.11 10.80
C VAL A 21 -9.73 15.74 10.85
N PHE A 22 -8.94 16.45 11.66
CA PHE A 22 -7.53 16.17 11.93
C PHE A 22 -7.26 14.85 12.69
N GLY A 23 -8.18 14.35 13.52
CA GLY A 23 -7.98 13.12 14.31
C GLY A 23 -7.99 11.83 13.48
N GLN A 24 -8.85 11.75 12.47
CA GLN A 24 -9.01 10.56 11.62
C GLN A 24 -7.75 10.30 10.77
N SER A 25 -7.06 11.36 10.33
CA SER A 25 -5.85 11.24 9.51
C SER A 25 -4.69 10.59 10.28
N LYS A 26 -4.49 10.98 11.55
CA LYS A 26 -3.44 10.41 12.41
C LYS A 26 -3.74 8.96 12.80
N ALA A 27 -4.99 8.66 13.17
CA ALA A 27 -5.41 7.29 13.48
C ALA A 27 -5.21 6.34 12.28
N LYS A 28 -5.56 6.81 11.07
CA LYS A 28 -5.36 6.05 9.83
C LYS A 28 -3.87 5.78 9.55
N LYS A 29 -3.00 6.79 9.69
CA LYS A 29 -1.55 6.61 9.53
C LYS A 29 -0.99 5.59 10.52
N ASN A 30 -1.35 5.72 11.80
CA ASN A 30 -0.92 4.79 12.85
C ASN A 30 -1.37 3.36 12.56
N LYS A 31 -2.59 3.16 12.07
CA LYS A 31 -3.08 1.85 11.66
C LYS A 31 -2.24 1.26 10.51
N ILE A 32 -1.92 2.04 9.48
CA ILE A 32 -1.11 1.52 8.35
C ILE A 32 0.30 1.15 8.82
N ILE A 33 0.90 1.92 9.73
CA ILE A 33 2.20 1.58 10.34
C ILE A 33 2.10 0.26 11.11
N ALA A 34 1.06 0.10 11.94
CA ALA A 34 0.83 -1.13 12.70
C ALA A 34 0.63 -2.35 11.77
N ASP A 35 -0.22 -2.21 10.74
CA ASP A 35 -0.44 -3.23 9.73
C ASP A 35 0.87 -3.56 8.96
N SER A 36 1.73 -2.56 8.72
CA SER A 36 3.03 -2.73 8.04
C SER A 36 4.02 -3.51 8.90
N ASN A 37 4.05 -3.25 10.20
CA ASN A 37 4.89 -4.00 11.15
C ASN A 37 4.42 -5.45 11.28
N LEU A 38 3.11 -5.69 11.29
CA LEU A 38 2.55 -7.05 11.25
C LEU A 38 2.93 -7.75 9.95
N ALA A 39 2.77 -7.08 8.80
CA ALA A 39 3.18 -7.62 7.50
C ALA A 39 4.67 -7.98 7.46
N LYS A 40 5.55 -7.15 8.05
CA LYS A 40 6.99 -7.46 8.19
C LYS A 40 7.20 -8.76 8.95
N ALA A 41 6.52 -8.94 10.08
CA ALA A 41 6.62 -10.16 10.88
C ALA A 41 6.16 -11.39 10.08
N GLU A 42 5.03 -11.30 9.37
CA GLU A 42 4.52 -12.39 8.54
C GLU A 42 5.47 -12.74 7.37
N PHE A 43 6.11 -11.74 6.73
CA PHE A 43 7.13 -11.99 5.71
C PHE A 43 8.32 -12.79 6.26
N ILE A 44 8.80 -12.44 7.46
CA ILE A 44 9.89 -13.12 8.14
C ILE A 44 9.48 -14.52 8.60
N GLU A 45 8.25 -14.68 9.09
CA GLU A 45 7.70 -15.98 9.48
C GLU A 45 7.60 -16.93 8.27
N LYS A 46 7.21 -16.41 7.11
CA LYS A 46 7.06 -17.20 5.88
C LYS A 46 8.42 -17.60 5.29
N ASP A 47 9.42 -16.75 5.39
CA ASP A 47 10.78 -17.00 4.94
C ASP A 47 11.79 -16.28 5.85
N ALA A 48 12.53 -17.04 6.65
CA ALA A 48 13.46 -16.51 7.64
C ALA A 48 14.56 -15.63 7.01
N LEU A 49 14.91 -15.87 5.74
CA LEU A 49 15.90 -15.08 5.00
C LEU A 49 15.44 -13.63 4.75
N MET A 50 14.14 -13.37 4.80
CA MET A 50 13.60 -12.00 4.70
C MET A 50 14.10 -11.12 5.84
N LYS A 51 14.44 -11.69 7.01
CA LYS A 51 14.97 -10.94 8.14
C LYS A 51 16.26 -10.20 7.74
N GLU A 52 17.18 -10.89 7.08
CA GLU A 52 18.43 -10.30 6.61
C GLU A 52 18.19 -9.22 5.55
N LEU A 53 17.19 -9.37 4.68
CA LEU A 53 16.84 -8.34 3.70
C LEU A 53 16.31 -7.06 4.36
N PHE A 54 15.43 -7.20 5.37
CA PHE A 54 14.96 -6.08 6.17
C PHE A 54 16.07 -5.41 6.98
N GLU A 55 17.10 -6.16 7.36
CA GLU A 55 18.26 -5.67 8.10
C GLU A 55 19.27 -4.97 7.17
N ASN A 56 19.51 -5.49 5.97
CA ASN A 56 20.61 -5.00 5.13
C ASN A 56 20.18 -3.97 4.07
N ALA A 57 18.89 -3.87 3.73
CA ALA A 57 18.43 -2.88 2.76
C ALA A 57 18.64 -1.44 3.25
N TYR A 58 18.98 -0.51 2.35
CA TYR A 58 19.10 0.91 2.69
C TYR A 58 17.77 1.50 3.20
N GLY A 59 16.69 1.09 2.53
CA GLY A 59 15.33 1.41 2.90
C GLY A 59 14.36 0.42 2.28
N TYR A 60 13.10 0.49 2.71
CA TYR A 60 12.04 -0.35 2.16
C TYR A 60 10.68 0.31 2.33
N VAL A 61 9.71 -0.11 1.52
CA VAL A 61 8.30 0.24 1.69
C VAL A 61 7.47 -1.03 1.82
N ILE A 62 6.55 -1.04 2.78
CA ILE A 62 5.62 -2.15 3.01
C ILE A 62 4.20 -1.67 2.72
N PHE A 63 3.52 -2.36 1.81
CA PHE A 63 2.09 -2.23 1.54
C PHE A 63 1.36 -3.43 2.16
N PRO A 64 0.84 -3.32 3.39
CA PRO A 64 0.26 -4.45 4.10
C PRO A 64 -1.11 -4.89 3.57
N ASN A 65 -1.76 -4.06 2.74
CA ASN A 65 -3.08 -4.33 2.19
C ASN A 65 -3.19 -3.69 0.79
N VAL A 66 -2.81 -4.45 -0.24
CA VAL A 66 -3.06 -4.07 -1.64
C VAL A 66 -4.26 -4.85 -2.13
N GLY A 67 -5.35 -4.14 -2.43
CA GLY A 67 -6.53 -4.73 -3.05
C GLY A 67 -6.38 -4.71 -4.56
N LYS A 68 -6.67 -5.82 -5.22
CA LYS A 68 -6.63 -5.98 -6.67
C LYS A 68 -7.92 -6.62 -7.16
N GLY A 69 -8.42 -6.16 -8.29
CA GLY A 69 -9.63 -6.70 -8.93
C GLY A 69 -9.65 -6.41 -10.41
N GLY A 70 -10.31 -7.29 -11.19
CA GLY A 70 -10.50 -7.08 -12.62
C GLY A 70 -11.28 -8.20 -13.31
N PHE A 71 -11.79 -7.89 -14.50
CA PHE A 71 -12.33 -8.84 -15.47
C PHE A 71 -11.92 -8.36 -16.87
N GLY A 72 -10.80 -8.86 -17.39
CA GLY A 72 -10.13 -8.31 -18.58
C GLY A 72 -9.29 -7.07 -18.26
N ILE A 73 -9.96 -5.99 -17.82
CA ILE A 73 -9.32 -4.77 -17.32
C ILE A 73 -9.39 -4.80 -15.80
N GLY A 74 -8.28 -4.46 -15.15
CA GLY A 74 -8.16 -4.51 -13.70
C GLY A 74 -7.23 -3.46 -13.14
N GLY A 75 -7.28 -3.31 -11.83
CA GLY A 75 -6.45 -2.37 -11.11
C GLY A 75 -6.12 -2.85 -9.72
N ALA A 76 -5.09 -2.25 -9.13
CA ALA A 76 -4.73 -2.46 -7.74
C ALA A 76 -4.50 -1.12 -7.03
N ALA A 77 -4.81 -1.09 -5.73
CA ALA A 77 -4.55 0.07 -4.89
C ALA A 77 -4.20 -0.34 -3.46
N GLY A 78 -3.27 0.40 -2.86
CA GLY A 78 -2.82 0.15 -1.50
C GLY A 78 -2.17 1.38 -0.88
N ASN A 79 -2.11 1.41 0.45
CA ASN A 79 -1.31 2.39 1.19
C ASN A 79 -0.24 1.62 1.97
N GLY A 80 0.94 2.21 2.07
CA GLY A 80 2.09 1.60 2.70
C GLY A 80 2.93 2.59 3.50
N THR A 81 3.84 2.04 4.28
CA THR A 81 4.75 2.77 5.16
C THR A 81 6.16 2.70 4.60
N VAL A 82 6.86 3.83 4.52
CA VAL A 82 8.22 3.93 3.99
C VAL A 82 9.21 4.04 5.14
N TYR A 83 10.26 3.22 5.08
CA TYR A 83 11.31 3.11 6.06
C TYR A 83 12.66 3.45 5.43
N GLU A 84 13.45 4.29 6.10
CA GLU A 84 14.84 4.59 5.76
C GLU A 84 15.69 4.27 6.98
N LYS A 85 16.64 3.34 6.86
CA LYS A 85 17.48 2.87 7.99
C LYS A 85 16.64 2.58 9.24
N TYR A 86 15.60 1.75 9.08
CA TYR A 86 14.63 1.33 10.11
C TYR A 86 13.69 2.41 10.66
N LYS A 87 13.86 3.68 10.29
CA LYS A 87 12.99 4.77 10.74
C LYS A 87 11.87 4.99 9.74
N VAL A 88 10.64 5.17 10.24
CA VAL A 88 9.53 5.57 9.37
C VAL A 88 9.74 7.00 8.90
N VAL A 89 9.77 7.22 7.58
CA VAL A 89 10.00 8.54 6.96
C VAL A 89 8.79 9.09 6.21
N GLY A 90 7.76 8.27 5.99
CA GLY A 90 6.51 8.72 5.38
C GLY A 90 5.59 7.58 4.96
N MET A 91 4.56 7.93 4.20
CA MET A 91 3.62 7.00 3.57
C MET A 91 3.87 6.89 2.08
N ALA A 92 3.42 5.80 1.49
CA ALA A 92 3.30 5.64 0.06
C ALA A 92 1.90 5.18 -0.33
N LYS A 93 1.46 5.58 -1.52
CA LYS A 93 0.27 5.03 -2.18
C LYS A 93 0.70 4.29 -3.44
N LEU A 94 0.22 3.05 -3.58
CA LEU A 94 0.34 2.22 -4.78
C LEU A 94 -0.96 2.35 -5.58
N THR A 95 -0.83 2.56 -6.89
CA THR A 95 -1.96 2.48 -7.85
C THR A 95 -1.48 1.77 -9.10
N GLN A 96 -2.23 0.78 -9.55
CA GLN A 96 -1.90 -0.02 -10.71
C GLN A 96 -3.06 -0.06 -11.70
N VAL A 97 -2.72 -0.10 -12.98
CA VAL A 97 -3.63 -0.44 -14.06
C VAL A 97 -3.07 -1.66 -14.80
N SER A 98 -3.95 -2.57 -15.19
CA SER A 98 -3.58 -3.81 -15.88
C SER A 98 -4.64 -4.21 -16.90
N ILE A 99 -4.18 -4.83 -17.99
CA ILE A 99 -5.01 -5.36 -19.06
C ILE A 99 -4.52 -6.78 -19.35
N GLY A 100 -5.44 -7.73 -19.44
CA GLY A 100 -5.14 -9.11 -19.81
C GLY A 100 -6.20 -10.09 -19.33
N PHE A 101 -5.91 -11.38 -19.41
CA PHE A 101 -6.82 -12.41 -18.91
C PHE A 101 -6.76 -12.43 -17.39
N GLN A 102 -7.51 -11.54 -16.75
CA GLN A 102 -7.68 -11.51 -15.31
C GLN A 102 -9.14 -11.60 -14.94
N ALA A 103 -9.46 -12.37 -13.91
CA ALA A 103 -10.79 -12.47 -13.35
C ALA A 103 -10.69 -12.75 -11.85
N GLY A 104 -11.30 -11.87 -11.06
CA GLY A 104 -11.46 -12.08 -9.63
C GLY A 104 -11.08 -10.87 -8.80
N ALA A 105 -10.88 -11.14 -7.51
CA ALA A 105 -10.48 -10.16 -6.52
C ALA A 105 -9.54 -10.80 -5.51
N GLN A 106 -8.44 -10.13 -5.22
CA GLN A 106 -7.45 -10.59 -4.25
C GLN A 106 -6.93 -9.43 -3.41
N VAL A 107 -6.49 -9.78 -2.22
CA VAL A 107 -5.70 -8.91 -1.35
C VAL A 107 -4.35 -9.55 -1.14
N TYR A 108 -3.29 -8.77 -1.30
CA TYR A 108 -1.93 -9.21 -1.06
C TYR A 108 -1.14 -8.16 -0.28
N ARG A 109 0.01 -8.59 0.24
CA ARG A 109 1.03 -7.74 0.83
C ARG A 109 2.16 -7.57 -0.17
N GLU A 110 2.75 -6.39 -0.22
CA GLU A 110 3.92 -6.11 -1.05
C GLU A 110 4.99 -5.44 -0.20
N VAL A 111 6.24 -5.86 -0.37
CA VAL A 111 7.40 -5.14 0.13
C VAL A 111 8.37 -4.87 -1.01
N ILE A 112 8.88 -3.64 -1.05
CA ILE A 112 9.92 -3.23 -1.98
C ILE A 112 11.14 -2.81 -1.16
N PHE A 113 12.25 -3.50 -1.36
CA PHE A 113 13.55 -3.13 -0.81
C PHE A 113 14.30 -2.24 -1.80
N PHE A 114 15.05 -1.29 -1.27
CA PHE A 114 15.91 -0.39 -2.03
C PHE A 114 17.37 -0.66 -1.66
N GLU A 115 18.19 -0.93 -2.67
CA GLU A 115 19.60 -1.29 -2.50
C GLU A 115 20.41 -0.13 -1.93
N SER A 116 20.20 1.08 -2.48
CA SER A 116 20.96 2.27 -2.11
C SER A 116 20.09 3.48 -1.77
N LYS A 117 20.73 4.53 -1.25
CA LYS A 117 20.11 5.84 -1.04
C LYS A 117 19.51 6.40 -2.32
N LYS A 118 20.22 6.27 -3.45
CA LYS A 118 19.78 6.75 -4.75
C LYS A 118 18.47 6.09 -5.17
N ASP A 119 18.30 4.79 -4.90
CA ASP A 119 17.10 4.05 -5.29
C ASP A 119 15.89 4.45 -4.45
N LEU A 120 16.09 4.63 -3.13
CA LEU A 120 15.05 5.15 -2.24
C LEU A 120 14.69 6.60 -2.58
N ASP A 121 15.66 7.45 -2.88
CA ASP A 121 15.43 8.84 -3.27
C ASP A 121 14.65 8.91 -4.59
N ARG A 122 15.02 8.10 -5.59
CA ARG A 122 14.27 7.98 -6.84
C ARG A 122 12.80 7.60 -6.60
N PHE A 123 12.53 6.69 -5.68
CA PHE A 123 11.17 6.34 -5.27
C PHE A 123 10.43 7.50 -4.58
N LYS A 124 11.12 8.26 -3.71
CA LYS A 124 10.54 9.41 -2.99
C LYS A 124 10.25 10.60 -3.91
N GLU A 125 11.10 10.83 -4.91
CA GLU A 125 11.06 11.99 -5.81
C GLU A 125 10.13 11.77 -7.01
N SER A 126 10.15 10.57 -7.58
CA SER A 126 9.40 10.28 -8.79
C SER A 126 8.03 9.69 -8.45
N ARG A 127 7.05 9.97 -9.32
CA ARG A 127 5.95 9.01 -9.53
C ARG A 127 6.59 7.77 -10.15
N PHE A 128 7.18 6.91 -9.33
CA PHE A 128 7.88 5.72 -9.78
C PHE A 128 6.87 4.86 -10.54
N GLU A 129 7.05 4.74 -11.87
CA GLU A 129 6.23 3.94 -12.78
C GLU A 129 7.02 2.69 -13.11
N PHE A 130 6.97 1.72 -12.21
CA PHE A 130 7.69 0.47 -12.37
C PHE A 130 6.69 -0.61 -12.73
N SER A 131 7.03 -1.46 -13.69
CA SER A 131 6.33 -2.73 -13.90
C SER A 131 6.76 -3.71 -12.81
N ALA A 132 6.52 -3.38 -11.53
CA ALA A 132 6.93 -4.21 -10.39
C ALA A 132 6.36 -5.63 -10.47
N GLN A 133 5.26 -5.82 -11.23
CA GLN A 133 4.78 -7.14 -11.65
C GLN A 133 5.86 -8.05 -12.21
N ALA A 134 6.78 -7.52 -13.04
CA ALA A 134 7.76 -8.33 -13.75
C ALA A 134 8.88 -8.87 -12.84
N SER A 135 9.05 -8.29 -11.65
CA SER A 135 10.13 -8.63 -10.71
C SER A 135 9.62 -9.08 -9.34
N ALA A 136 8.30 -9.14 -9.14
CA ALA A 136 7.70 -9.54 -7.87
C ALA A 136 7.83 -11.05 -7.68
N VAL A 137 8.53 -11.46 -6.63
CA VAL A 137 8.62 -12.87 -6.23
C VAL A 137 7.56 -13.16 -5.17
N ALA A 138 6.79 -14.23 -5.36
CA ALA A 138 5.87 -14.71 -4.34
C ALA A 138 6.67 -15.32 -3.17
N VAL A 139 6.40 -14.88 -1.95
CA VAL A 139 7.14 -15.36 -0.77
C VAL A 139 6.64 -16.75 -0.36
N THR A 140 7.50 -17.73 -0.56
CA THR A 140 7.43 -19.09 -0.01
C THR A 140 8.73 -19.38 0.73
N ALA A 141 8.77 -20.43 1.55
CA ALA A 141 9.99 -20.80 2.27
C ALA A 141 11.18 -20.96 1.29
N GLY A 142 12.27 -20.23 1.54
CA GLY A 142 13.47 -20.23 0.69
C GLY A 142 13.37 -19.44 -0.62
N ALA A 143 12.23 -18.81 -0.93
CA ALA A 143 12.06 -18.03 -2.16
C ALA A 143 13.05 -16.85 -2.23
N SER A 144 13.44 -16.31 -1.08
CA SER A 144 14.29 -15.11 -1.01
C SER A 144 15.77 -15.39 -1.24
N ALA A 145 16.21 -16.65 -1.19
CA ALA A 145 17.63 -17.03 -1.22
C ALA A 145 18.38 -16.61 -2.50
N ASN A 146 17.68 -16.54 -3.64
CA ASN A 146 18.29 -16.25 -4.95
C ASN A 146 17.78 -14.96 -5.60
N VAL A 147 16.97 -14.18 -4.89
CA VAL A 147 16.41 -12.94 -5.45
C VAL A 147 17.48 -11.86 -5.43
N LYS A 148 17.70 -11.22 -6.58
CA LYS A 148 18.64 -10.12 -6.74
C LYS A 148 17.90 -8.81 -6.93
N TYR A 149 18.55 -7.72 -6.54
CA TYR A 149 18.11 -6.39 -6.93
C TYR A 149 18.14 -6.28 -8.45
N THR A 150 17.05 -5.78 -9.03
CA THR A 150 16.95 -5.40 -10.43
C THR A 150 16.74 -3.89 -10.45
N ASP A 151 17.63 -3.16 -11.12
CA ASP A 151 17.65 -1.69 -11.12
C ASP A 151 17.61 -1.07 -9.71
N GLY A 152 18.27 -1.69 -8.73
CA GLY A 152 18.34 -1.20 -7.34
C GLY A 152 17.07 -1.43 -6.50
N VAL A 153 16.11 -2.21 -7.01
CA VAL A 153 14.90 -2.61 -6.27
C VAL A 153 14.72 -4.13 -6.22
N MET A 154 14.15 -4.61 -5.12
CA MET A 154 13.79 -6.02 -4.93
C MET A 154 12.37 -6.09 -4.38
N VAL A 155 11.49 -6.84 -5.05
CA VAL A 155 10.05 -6.82 -4.77
C VAL A 155 9.56 -8.20 -4.37
N PHE A 156 8.84 -8.27 -3.26
CA PHE A 156 8.19 -9.48 -2.79
C PHE A 156 6.71 -9.26 -2.56
N THR A 157 5.93 -10.30 -2.85
CA THR A 157 4.49 -10.30 -2.59
C THR A 157 4.07 -11.53 -1.80
N MET A 158 3.02 -11.37 -1.01
CA MET A 158 2.41 -12.45 -0.24
C MET A 158 0.89 -12.37 -0.36
N LEU A 159 0.26 -13.43 -0.87
CA LEU A 159 -1.19 -13.53 -0.91
C LEU A 159 -1.75 -13.48 0.52
N LYS A 160 -2.70 -12.58 0.76
CA LYS A 160 -3.41 -12.46 2.03
C LYS A 160 -4.79 -13.10 1.96
N GLY A 161 -5.42 -13.09 0.78
CA GLY A 161 -6.68 -13.77 0.53
C GLY A 161 -7.33 -13.38 -0.79
N GLY A 162 -8.45 -14.04 -1.10
CA GLY A 162 -9.17 -13.89 -2.36
C GLY A 162 -8.72 -14.90 -3.43
N LEU A 163 -9.37 -14.83 -4.58
CA LEU A 163 -9.12 -15.71 -5.73
C LEU A 163 -8.95 -14.84 -6.97
N MET A 164 -7.81 -15.01 -7.63
CA MET A 164 -7.48 -14.30 -8.85
C MET A 164 -6.88 -15.28 -9.85
N TYR A 165 -7.52 -15.41 -11.00
CA TYR A 165 -6.88 -15.98 -12.18
C TYR A 165 -6.34 -14.82 -13.00
N GLU A 166 -5.04 -14.83 -13.30
CA GLU A 166 -4.42 -13.69 -13.96
C GLU A 166 -3.28 -14.10 -14.90
N ALA A 167 -3.36 -13.59 -16.11
CA ALA A 167 -2.28 -13.38 -17.06
C ALA A 167 -2.44 -11.97 -17.65
N ALA A 168 -1.94 -10.96 -16.95
CA ALA A 168 -2.10 -9.56 -17.32
C ALA A 168 -0.78 -8.78 -17.27
N ILE A 169 -0.70 -7.76 -18.12
CA ILE A 169 0.40 -6.80 -18.13
C ILE A 169 -0.12 -5.50 -17.54
N GLY A 170 0.69 -4.87 -16.70
CA GLY A 170 0.30 -3.63 -16.03
C GLY A 170 1.49 -2.80 -15.58
N GLY A 171 1.22 -1.52 -15.37
CA GLY A 171 2.16 -0.59 -14.77
C GLY A 171 1.67 -0.22 -13.37
N GLN A 172 2.62 -0.05 -12.44
CA GLN A 172 2.33 0.46 -11.10
C GLN A 172 2.93 1.84 -10.91
N LYS A 173 2.16 2.73 -10.31
CA LYS A 173 2.56 4.07 -9.93
C LYS A 173 2.61 4.19 -8.42
N PHE A 174 3.71 4.74 -7.92
CA PHE A 174 3.86 5.05 -6.51
C PHE A 174 3.80 6.56 -6.26
N LYS A 175 3.19 6.93 -5.13
CA LYS A 175 3.16 8.31 -4.65
C LYS A 175 3.63 8.36 -3.22
N PHE A 176 4.78 8.98 -3.01
CA PHE A 176 5.32 9.23 -1.68
C PHE A 176 4.69 10.48 -1.03
N ASN A 177 4.45 10.39 0.27
CA ASN A 177 3.98 11.46 1.13
C ASN A 177 4.84 11.47 2.39
N ARG A 178 5.74 12.44 2.51
CA ARG A 178 6.53 12.66 3.72
C ARG A 178 5.61 12.96 4.92
N PHE A 179 6.03 12.52 6.10
CA PHE A 179 5.41 12.95 7.35
C PHE A 179 5.72 14.39 7.71
#